data_AF-A0A1H6KXN2-F1
#
_entry.id   AF-A0A1H6KXN2-F1
#
_cell.length_a   1.000
_cell.length_b   1.000
_cell.length_c   1.000
_cell.angle_alpha   90.00
_cell.angle_beta   90.00
_cell.angle_gamma   90.00
#
_symmetry.space_group_name_H-M   'P 1'
#
loop_
_entity.id
_entity.type
_entity.pdbx_description
1 polymer ?
#
loop_
_entity_poly.entity_id
_entity_poly.type
_entity_poly.pdbx_seq_one_letter_code
_entity_poly.pdbx_strand_id
1 'polypeptide(L)'
;MKMAETFFTVSEELRLFGLSCLMGAIVGAAYDVLRVFRIITPHNGFLTAAEDIFFLLLYAISLTAFSEAAARSEMRMYFVIGNAVGYVLYYVTIGSVVMRTIRKLFTLIGALFKLIFRPLKPCCAFLRKKATAEFVRNSKIIVKPIKKIKIVLLNRRHLLYNKMENTKGKEREKRVEENET
;
A
#
# COMPACT_ATOMS: atom_id res chain seq x y z
N MET A 1 33.34 -22.11 -51.16
CA MET A 1 32.93 -23.06 -50.11
C MET A 1 33.30 -22.48 -48.74
N LYS A 2 32.33 -22.00 -47.95
CA LYS A 2 32.49 -21.55 -46.54
C LYS A 2 31.42 -22.22 -45.67
N MET A 3 31.23 -23.53 -45.81
CA MET A 3 30.15 -24.27 -45.13
C MET A 3 30.61 -24.94 -43.82
N ALA A 4 31.89 -24.83 -43.46
CA ALA A 4 32.47 -25.46 -42.26
C ALA A 4 32.62 -24.50 -41.06
N GLU A 5 32.39 -23.20 -41.25
CA GLU A 5 32.54 -22.17 -40.20
C GLU A 5 31.36 -22.14 -39.20
N THR A 6 30.26 -22.83 -39.49
CA THR A 6 29.04 -22.85 -38.67
C THR A 6 28.93 -24.07 -37.75
N PHE A 7 29.79 -25.08 -37.92
CA PHE A 7 29.82 -26.23 -37.01
C PHE A 7 30.78 -25.93 -35.87
N PHE A 8 30.23 -25.49 -34.75
CA PHE A 8 30.99 -25.40 -33.51
C PHE A 8 31.38 -26.80 -33.05
N THR A 9 32.61 -26.94 -32.57
CA THR A 9 33.01 -28.17 -31.89
C THR A 9 32.24 -28.26 -30.56
N VAL A 10 31.88 -29.46 -30.12
CA VAL A 10 31.11 -29.69 -28.88
C VAL A 10 31.73 -28.98 -27.66
N SER A 11 33.06 -28.92 -27.60
CA SER A 11 33.79 -28.20 -26.54
C SER A 11 33.58 -26.69 -26.57
N GLU A 12 33.41 -26.11 -27.75
CA GLU A 12 33.20 -24.68 -27.95
C GLU A 12 31.75 -24.29 -27.65
N GLU A 13 30.79 -25.11 -28.06
CA GLU A 13 29.38 -24.96 -27.66
C GLU A 13 29.22 -25.00 -26.14
N LEU A 14 29.94 -25.90 -25.47
CA LEU A 14 29.89 -26.03 -24.02
C LEU A 14 30.51 -24.83 -23.30
N ARG A 15 31.61 -24.25 -23.84
CA ARG A 15 32.19 -23.00 -23.31
C ARG A 15 31.24 -21.82 -23.50
N LEU A 16 30.61 -21.71 -24.66
CA LEU A 16 29.61 -20.67 -24.95
C LEU A 16 28.38 -20.81 -24.05
N PHE A 17 27.93 -22.04 -23.77
CA PHE A 17 26.87 -22.31 -22.82
C PHE A 17 27.26 -21.92 -21.39
N GLY A 18 28.48 -22.24 -20.96
CA GLY A 18 29.00 -21.81 -19.65
C GLY A 18 29.04 -20.28 -19.51
N LEU A 19 29.48 -19.57 -20.55
CA LEU A 19 29.46 -18.10 -20.58
C LEU A 19 28.03 -17.54 -20.55
N SER A 20 27.09 -18.19 -21.22
CA SER A 20 25.67 -17.83 -21.17
C SER A 20 25.10 -17.97 -19.76
N CYS A 21 25.43 -19.04 -19.03
CA CYS A 21 25.06 -19.20 -17.62
C CYS A 21 25.67 -18.10 -16.74
N LEU A 22 26.94 -17.75 -16.98
CA LEU A 22 27.62 -16.70 -16.22
C LEU A 22 26.98 -15.32 -16.46
N MET A 23 26.63 -15.01 -17.70
CA MET A 23 25.88 -13.78 -18.04
C MET A 23 24.51 -13.76 -17.33
N GLY A 24 23.77 -14.87 -17.35
CA GLY A 24 22.51 -15.00 -16.61
C GLY A 24 22.65 -14.76 -15.11
N ALA A 25 23.77 -15.18 -14.52
CA ALA A 25 24.08 -14.91 -13.11
C ALA A 25 24.39 -13.42 -12.86
N ILE A 26 25.09 -12.73 -13.77
CA ILE A 26 25.34 -11.29 -13.68
C ILE A 26 24.02 -10.51 -13.74
N VAL A 27 23.13 -10.88 -14.67
CA VAL A 27 21.78 -10.31 -14.74
C VAL A 27 20.99 -10.59 -13.45
N GLY A 28 21.13 -11.79 -12.89
CA GLY A 28 20.58 -12.16 -11.59
C GLY A 28 21.07 -11.24 -10.46
N ALA A 29 22.35 -10.86 -10.47
CA ALA A 29 22.91 -9.92 -9.50
C ALA A 29 22.36 -8.51 -9.69
N ALA A 30 22.20 -8.04 -10.93
CA ALA A 30 21.58 -6.76 -11.22
C ALA A 30 20.11 -6.72 -10.73
N TYR A 31 19.37 -7.84 -10.88
CA TYR A 31 18.02 -7.97 -10.36
C TYR A 31 17.95 -7.87 -8.83
N ASP A 32 18.96 -8.38 -8.11
CA ASP A 32 18.99 -8.33 -6.66
C ASP A 32 19.11 -6.88 -6.12
N VAL A 33 19.84 -6.00 -6.81
CA VAL A 33 19.89 -4.57 -6.50
C VAL A 33 18.51 -3.93 -6.57
N LEU A 34 17.76 -4.21 -7.64
CA LEU A 34 16.40 -3.71 -7.82
C LEU A 34 15.46 -4.29 -6.75
N ARG A 35 15.63 -5.56 -6.40
CA ARG A 35 14.88 -6.21 -5.32
C ARG A 35 15.14 -5.55 -3.97
N VAL A 36 16.37 -5.15 -3.65
CA VAL A 36 16.68 -4.40 -2.42
C VAL A 36 16.00 -3.03 -2.44
N PHE A 37 16.06 -2.34 -3.58
CA PHE A 37 15.45 -1.03 -3.78
C PHE A 37 13.93 -1.07 -3.55
N ARG A 38 13.25 -2.12 -4.03
CA ARG A 38 11.82 -2.34 -3.79
C ARG A 38 11.45 -2.47 -2.30
N ILE A 39 12.35 -3.02 -1.48
CA ILE A 39 12.10 -3.17 -0.03
C ILE A 39 12.33 -1.84 0.70
N ILE A 40 13.28 -1.02 0.24
CA ILE A 40 13.61 0.29 0.82
C ILE A 40 12.53 1.34 0.51
N THR A 41 11.90 1.25 -0.67
CA THR A 41 10.97 2.27 -1.19
C THR A 41 9.52 1.78 -1.27
N PRO A 42 8.90 1.27 -0.17
CA PRO A 42 7.50 0.90 -0.21
C PRO A 42 6.64 2.17 -0.10
N HIS A 43 6.24 2.80 -1.21
CA HIS A 43 4.95 3.51 -1.32
C HIS A 43 4.53 4.13 -2.67
N ASN A 44 5.33 4.12 -3.74
CA ASN A 44 4.89 4.67 -5.05
C ASN A 44 4.92 3.60 -6.16
N GLY A 45 3.74 3.20 -6.64
CA GLY A 45 3.61 2.24 -7.76
C GLY A 45 4.31 2.68 -9.05
N PHE A 46 4.54 4.00 -9.22
CA PHE A 46 5.33 4.56 -10.32
C PHE A 46 6.80 4.11 -10.30
N LEU A 47 7.43 4.03 -9.12
CA LEU A 47 8.82 3.59 -9.00
C LEU A 47 8.97 2.11 -9.38
N THR A 48 8.00 1.27 -8.96
CA THR A 48 7.99 -0.15 -9.33
C THR A 48 7.85 -0.33 -10.85
N ALA A 49 7.00 0.47 -11.50
CA ALA A 49 6.87 0.41 -12.95
C ALA A 49 8.15 0.87 -13.67
N ALA A 50 8.82 1.92 -13.17
CA ALA A 50 10.09 2.38 -13.72
C ALA A 50 11.21 1.33 -13.58
N GLU A 51 11.29 0.65 -12.43
CA GLU A 51 12.24 -0.45 -12.20
C GLU A 51 12.00 -1.64 -13.14
N ASP A 52 10.74 -2.04 -13.34
CA ASP A 52 10.40 -3.15 -14.25
C ASP A 52 10.81 -2.84 -15.69
N ILE A 53 10.56 -1.61 -16.16
CA ILE A 53 10.98 -1.15 -17.51
C ILE A 53 12.51 -1.14 -17.61
N PHE A 54 13.19 -0.63 -16.58
CA PHE A 54 14.65 -0.58 -16.55
C PHE A 54 15.26 -1.99 -16.55
N PHE A 55 14.71 -2.93 -15.79
CA PHE A 55 15.14 -4.31 -15.78
C PHE A 55 14.93 -5.01 -17.13
N LEU A 56 13.76 -4.81 -17.75
CA LEU A 56 13.47 -5.32 -19.09
C LEU A 56 14.47 -4.82 -20.13
N LEU A 57 14.81 -3.52 -20.09
CA LEU A 57 15.83 -2.92 -20.94
C LEU A 57 17.21 -3.53 -20.69
N LEU A 58 17.64 -3.62 -19.45
CA LEU A 58 18.93 -4.24 -19.10
C LEU A 58 18.99 -5.70 -19.56
N TYR A 59 17.91 -6.45 -19.39
CA TYR A 59 17.84 -7.83 -19.84
C TYR A 59 17.93 -7.93 -21.37
N ALA A 60 17.18 -7.12 -22.10
CA ALA A 60 17.22 -7.08 -23.57
C ALA A 60 18.61 -6.69 -24.11
N ILE A 61 19.25 -5.70 -23.49
CA ILE A 61 20.62 -5.28 -23.84
C ILE A 61 21.61 -6.41 -23.55
N SER A 62 21.52 -7.04 -22.38
CA SER A 62 22.43 -8.14 -22.02
C SER A 62 22.30 -9.34 -22.95
N LEU A 63 21.08 -9.70 -23.34
CA LEU A 63 20.83 -10.82 -24.24
C LEU A 63 21.31 -10.51 -25.67
N THR A 64 21.06 -9.28 -26.14
CA THR A 64 21.50 -8.83 -27.47
C THR A 64 23.03 -8.74 -27.53
N ALA A 65 23.66 -8.10 -26.53
CA ALA A 65 25.12 -7.98 -26.46
C ALA A 65 25.81 -9.35 -26.39
N PHE A 66 25.21 -10.29 -25.65
CA PHE A 66 25.71 -11.66 -25.59
C PHE A 66 25.55 -12.38 -26.94
N SER A 67 24.40 -12.24 -27.61
CA SER A 67 24.17 -12.80 -28.95
C SER A 67 25.16 -12.26 -29.99
N GLU A 68 25.45 -10.95 -29.96
CA GLU A 68 26.44 -10.33 -30.84
C GLU A 68 27.86 -10.83 -30.56
N ALA A 69 28.27 -10.88 -29.28
CA ALA A 69 29.62 -11.26 -28.89
C ALA A 69 29.90 -12.77 -29.06
N ALA A 70 28.93 -13.63 -28.75
CA ALA A 70 29.13 -15.07 -28.68
C ALA A 70 28.64 -15.82 -29.92
N ALA A 71 27.65 -15.28 -30.64
CA ALA A 71 26.92 -16.05 -31.65
C ALA A 71 27.00 -15.50 -33.08
N ARG A 72 27.89 -14.52 -33.36
CA ARG A 72 27.95 -13.84 -34.68
C ARG A 72 26.53 -13.44 -35.16
N SER A 73 25.72 -12.90 -34.24
CA SER A 73 24.30 -12.52 -34.41
C SER A 73 23.30 -13.62 -34.75
N GLU A 74 23.67 -14.91 -34.71
CA GLU A 74 22.72 -16.02 -34.80
C GLU A 74 22.10 -16.36 -33.43
N MET A 75 20.87 -15.92 -33.22
CA MET A 75 20.09 -16.18 -32.00
C MET A 75 19.71 -17.66 -31.89
N ARG A 76 20.52 -18.45 -31.18
CA ARG A 76 20.22 -19.86 -30.87
C ARG A 76 19.52 -20.03 -29.53
N MET A 77 18.59 -20.98 -29.46
CA MET A 77 17.71 -21.19 -28.31
C MET A 77 18.46 -21.61 -27.04
N TYR A 78 19.59 -22.30 -27.16
CA TYR A 78 20.39 -22.76 -26.00
C TYR A 78 21.02 -21.62 -25.19
N PHE A 79 21.23 -20.43 -25.78
CA PHE A 79 21.70 -19.26 -25.04
C PHE A 79 20.62 -18.66 -24.13
N VAL A 80 19.37 -18.71 -24.57
CA VAL A 80 18.24 -18.27 -23.74
C VAL A 80 18.08 -19.22 -22.55
N ILE A 81 18.19 -20.52 -22.80
CA ILE A 81 18.13 -21.56 -21.76
C ILE A 81 19.29 -21.40 -20.77
N GLY A 82 20.53 -21.20 -21.26
CA GLY A 82 21.71 -21.00 -20.40
C GLY A 82 21.56 -19.77 -19.49
N ASN A 83 21.13 -18.63 -20.05
CA ASN A 83 20.88 -17.43 -19.24
C ASN A 83 19.78 -17.66 -18.20
N ALA A 84 18.68 -18.33 -18.57
CA ALA A 84 17.60 -18.64 -17.64
C ALA A 84 18.07 -19.55 -16.51
N VAL A 85 18.85 -20.59 -16.82
CA VAL A 85 19.44 -21.50 -15.82
C VAL A 85 20.40 -20.75 -14.91
N GLY A 86 21.29 -19.92 -15.46
CA GLY A 86 22.21 -19.09 -14.69
C GLY A 86 21.49 -18.12 -13.74
N TYR A 87 20.44 -17.47 -14.22
CA TYR A 87 19.59 -16.59 -13.41
C TYR A 87 18.89 -17.35 -12.28
N VAL A 88 18.27 -18.50 -12.56
CA VAL A 88 17.57 -19.31 -11.55
C VAL A 88 18.55 -19.80 -10.49
N LEU A 89 19.74 -20.26 -10.91
CA LEU A 89 20.77 -20.76 -10.00
C LEU A 89 21.27 -19.65 -9.08
N TYR A 90 21.50 -18.44 -9.61
CA TYR A 90 21.82 -17.26 -8.82
C TYR A 90 20.69 -16.88 -7.87
N TYR A 91 19.45 -16.86 -8.36
CA TYR A 91 18.27 -16.48 -7.60
C TYR A 91 18.04 -17.40 -6.39
N VAL A 92 18.20 -18.71 -6.57
CA VAL A 92 18.03 -19.69 -5.50
C VAL A 92 19.15 -19.58 -4.46
N THR A 93 20.40 -19.47 -4.93
CA THR A 93 21.57 -19.43 -4.04
C THR A 93 21.66 -18.10 -3.28
N ILE A 94 21.83 -16.99 -4.00
CA ILE A 94 22.11 -15.67 -3.40
C ILE A 94 20.82 -14.97 -3.00
N GLY A 95 19.75 -15.10 -3.79
CA GLY A 95 18.48 -14.45 -3.49
C GLY A 95 17.86 -14.90 -2.16
N SER A 96 18.09 -16.15 -1.74
CA SER A 96 17.65 -16.64 -0.42
C SER A 96 18.45 -16.02 0.74
N VAL A 97 19.76 -15.86 0.56
CA VAL A 97 20.67 -15.23 1.53
C VAL A 97 20.33 -13.75 1.69
N VAL A 98 20.22 -13.02 0.60
CA VAL A 98 19.95 -11.58 0.58
C VAL A 98 18.61 -11.28 1.25
N MET A 99 17.56 -12.00 0.88
CA MET A 99 16.25 -11.82 1.51
C MET A 99 16.25 -12.10 3.01
N ARG A 100 17.06 -13.06 3.47
CA ARG A 100 17.21 -13.35 4.90
C ARG A 100 17.93 -12.21 5.62
N THR A 101 18.96 -11.63 5.01
CA THR A 101 19.70 -10.49 5.54
C THR A 101 18.82 -9.24 5.62
N ILE A 102 18.09 -8.92 4.56
CA ILE A 102 17.22 -7.75 4.52
C ILE A 102 16.09 -7.87 5.56
N ARG A 103 15.44 -9.03 5.67
CA ARG A 103 14.42 -9.25 6.71
C ARG A 103 14.98 -9.03 8.13
N LYS A 104 16.18 -9.52 8.42
CA LYS A 104 16.85 -9.26 9.71
C LYS A 104 17.05 -7.76 9.93
N LEU A 105 17.54 -7.04 8.92
CA LEU A 105 17.76 -5.60 8.99
C LEU A 105 16.45 -4.83 9.26
N PHE A 106 15.38 -5.17 8.55
CA PHE A 106 14.06 -4.56 8.78
C PHE A 106 13.48 -4.90 10.15
N THR A 107 13.67 -6.12 10.66
CA THR A 107 13.25 -6.45 12.03
C THR A 107 14.03 -5.68 13.08
N LEU A 108 15.33 -5.45 12.86
CA LEU A 108 16.18 -4.67 13.74
C LEU A 108 15.73 -3.19 13.74
N ILE A 109 15.55 -2.61 12.56
CA ILE A 109 15.06 -1.23 12.39
C ILE A 109 13.67 -1.09 13.01
N GLY A 110 12.77 -2.02 12.75
CA GLY A 110 11.42 -2.02 13.33
C GLY A 110 11.43 -2.17 14.86
N ALA A 111 12.35 -2.95 15.42
CA ALA A 111 12.55 -3.06 16.86
C ALA A 111 13.08 -1.75 17.46
N LEU A 112 14.05 -1.12 16.79
CA LEU A 112 14.61 0.17 17.19
C LEU A 112 13.54 1.27 17.13
N PHE A 113 12.73 1.29 16.08
CA PHE A 113 11.62 2.21 15.92
C PHE A 113 10.55 1.97 17.00
N LYS A 114 10.20 0.71 17.30
CA LYS A 114 9.28 0.40 18.41
C LYS A 114 9.86 0.80 19.77
N LEU A 115 11.18 0.72 19.96
CA LEU A 115 11.85 1.18 21.17
C LEU A 115 11.79 2.71 21.29
N ILE A 116 12.05 3.44 20.20
CA ILE A 116 11.99 4.90 20.15
C ILE A 116 10.54 5.42 20.31
N PHE A 117 9.55 4.74 19.73
CA PHE A 117 8.13 5.12 19.82
C PHE A 117 7.41 4.54 21.06
N ARG A 118 8.01 3.59 21.78
CA ARG A 118 7.48 3.07 23.07
C ARG A 118 7.23 4.18 24.10
N PRO A 119 8.17 5.10 24.38
CA PRO A 119 7.93 6.21 25.31
C PRO A 119 6.98 7.27 24.73
N LEU A 120 6.84 7.36 23.41
CA LEU A 120 5.94 8.31 22.76
C LEU A 120 4.46 7.88 22.86
N LYS A 121 4.15 6.58 22.98
CA LYS A 121 2.77 6.10 23.16
C LYS A 121 2.04 6.66 24.40
N PRO A 122 2.60 6.60 25.63
CA PRO A 122 1.95 7.20 26.79
C PRO A 122 1.89 8.73 26.66
N CYS A 123 2.91 9.37 26.07
CA CYS A 123 2.92 10.81 25.83
C CYS A 123 1.79 11.24 24.88
N CYS A 124 1.63 10.56 23.73
CA CYS A 124 0.51 10.78 22.82
C CYS A 124 -0.85 10.44 23.45
N ALA A 125 -0.95 9.42 24.29
CA ALA A 125 -2.18 9.10 25.01
C ALA A 125 -2.54 10.20 26.04
N PHE A 126 -1.54 10.80 26.68
CA PHE A 126 -1.71 11.92 27.60
C PHE A 126 -2.14 13.19 26.85
N LEU A 127 -1.50 13.49 25.72
CA LEU A 127 -1.92 14.59 24.84
C LEU A 127 -3.33 14.36 24.29
N ARG A 128 -3.70 13.12 23.91
CA ARG A 128 -5.07 12.78 23.49
C ARG A 128 -6.07 12.99 24.62
N LYS A 129 -5.78 12.54 25.85
CA LYS A 129 -6.64 12.79 27.02
C LYS A 129 -6.88 14.30 27.22
N LYS A 130 -5.81 15.10 27.16
CA LYS A 130 -5.88 16.56 27.32
C LYS A 130 -6.67 17.22 26.17
N ALA A 131 -6.41 16.83 24.93
CA ALA A 131 -7.14 17.32 23.76
C ALA A 131 -8.63 16.91 23.78
N THR A 132 -8.97 15.68 24.18
CA THR A 132 -10.37 15.26 24.33
C THR A 132 -11.09 16.00 25.46
N ALA A 133 -10.40 16.33 26.56
CA ALA A 133 -10.98 17.12 27.64
C ALA A 133 -11.30 18.56 27.20
N GLU A 134 -10.37 19.19 26.45
CA GLU A 134 -10.58 20.52 25.87
C GLU A 134 -11.68 20.49 24.79
N PHE A 135 -11.70 19.47 23.93
CA PHE A 135 -12.72 19.30 22.88
C PHE A 135 -14.12 19.06 23.45
N VAL A 136 -14.25 18.26 24.53
CA VAL A 136 -15.53 18.06 25.22
C VAL A 136 -16.00 19.34 25.93
N ARG A 137 -15.07 20.18 26.40
CA ARG A 137 -15.41 21.51 26.95
C ARG A 137 -15.93 22.44 25.84
N ASN A 138 -15.24 22.50 24.70
CA ASN A 138 -15.69 23.30 23.55
C ASN A 138 -16.99 22.78 22.93
N SER A 139 -17.19 21.47 22.85
CA SER A 139 -18.43 20.90 22.32
C SER A 139 -19.63 21.25 23.20
N LYS A 140 -19.46 21.28 24.54
CA LYS A 140 -20.48 21.77 25.48
C LYS A 140 -20.84 23.24 25.28
N ILE A 141 -19.89 24.08 24.85
CA ILE A 141 -20.14 25.50 24.55
C ILE A 141 -21.00 25.63 23.27
N ILE A 142 -20.79 24.76 22.28
CA ILE A 142 -21.50 24.80 20.99
C ILE A 142 -22.92 24.17 21.08
N VAL A 143 -23.11 23.10 21.86
CA VAL A 143 -24.44 22.45 21.96
C VAL A 143 -25.45 23.24 22.82
N LYS A 144 -25.00 24.10 23.73
CA LYS A 144 -25.85 24.96 24.57
C LYS A 144 -26.73 25.93 23.76
N PRO A 145 -26.18 26.76 22.83
CA PRO A 145 -26.98 27.65 22.00
C PRO A 145 -27.90 26.87 21.04
N ILE A 146 -27.45 25.74 20.48
CA ILE A 146 -28.28 24.92 19.58
C ILE A 146 -29.52 24.36 20.31
N LYS A 147 -29.35 23.86 21.55
CA LYS A 147 -30.50 23.41 22.37
C LYS A 147 -31.45 24.57 22.70
N LYS A 148 -30.92 25.76 22.98
CA LYS A 148 -31.72 26.96 23.26
C LYS A 148 -32.54 27.37 22.04
N ILE A 149 -31.94 27.37 20.85
CA ILE A 149 -32.63 27.61 19.57
C ILE A 149 -33.70 26.55 19.32
N LYS A 150 -33.41 25.26 19.55
CA LYS A 150 -34.38 24.17 19.38
C LYS A 150 -35.60 24.32 20.31
N ILE A 151 -35.42 24.76 21.55
CA ILE A 151 -36.52 25.02 22.49
C ILE A 151 -37.36 26.22 22.04
N VAL A 152 -36.72 27.29 21.57
CA VAL A 152 -37.42 28.47 21.02
C VAL A 152 -38.18 28.12 19.73
N LEU A 153 -37.63 27.25 18.89
CA LEU A 153 -38.31 26.72 17.70
C LEU A 153 -39.47 25.76 18.05
N LEU A 154 -39.39 25.08 19.20
CA LEU A 154 -40.49 24.30 19.78
C LEU A 154 -41.45 25.18 20.59
N ASN A 155 -41.63 26.45 20.21
CA ASN A 155 -42.74 27.23 20.71
C ASN A 155 -44.02 26.64 20.10
N ARG A 156 -44.67 25.71 20.83
CA ARG A 156 -46.02 25.23 20.55
C ARG A 156 -46.92 26.46 20.48
N ARG A 157 -47.12 27.02 19.28
CA ARG A 157 -48.19 27.98 19.04
C ARG A 157 -49.45 27.33 19.60
N HIS A 158 -50.10 27.99 20.53
CA HIS A 158 -51.37 27.53 21.09
C HIS A 158 -52.37 27.47 19.93
N LEU A 159 -52.55 26.27 19.35
CA LEU A 159 -53.43 26.09 18.21
C LEU A 159 -54.84 26.54 18.64
N LEU A 160 -55.37 27.56 17.97
CA LEU A 160 -56.69 28.16 18.28
C LEU A 160 -57.79 27.11 18.32
N TYR A 161 -57.65 26.03 17.54
CA TYR A 161 -58.55 24.88 17.56
C TYR A 161 -58.71 24.29 18.96
N ASN A 162 -57.60 24.07 19.67
CA ASN A 162 -57.61 23.51 21.03
C ASN A 162 -58.22 24.48 22.05
N LYS A 163 -58.19 25.79 21.77
CA LYS A 163 -58.87 26.81 22.59
C LYS A 163 -60.39 26.73 22.38
N MET A 164 -60.83 26.68 21.13
CA MET A 164 -62.25 26.63 20.78
C MET A 164 -62.93 25.35 21.29
N GLU A 165 -62.24 24.21 21.20
CA GLU A 165 -62.77 22.93 21.68
C GLU A 165 -62.93 22.91 23.21
N ASN A 166 -61.94 23.43 23.96
CA ASN A 166 -62.05 23.57 25.41
C ASN A 166 -63.15 24.55 25.84
N THR A 167 -63.34 25.65 25.10
CA THR A 167 -64.45 26.58 25.38
C THR A 167 -65.81 25.92 25.14
N LYS A 168 -65.96 25.18 24.02
CA LYS A 168 -67.20 24.43 23.73
C LYS A 168 -67.48 23.33 24.75
N GLY A 169 -66.45 22.64 25.25
CA GLY A 169 -66.58 21.66 26.33
C GLY A 169 -67.13 22.29 27.60
N LYS A 170 -66.55 23.41 28.04
CA LYS A 170 -67.00 24.16 29.23
C LYS A 170 -68.42 24.73 29.08
N GLU A 171 -68.82 25.15 27.88
CA GLU A 171 -70.19 25.59 27.61
C GLU A 171 -71.20 24.43 27.68
N ARG A 172 -70.80 23.21 27.30
CA ARG A 172 -71.66 22.03 27.45
C ARG A 172 -71.80 21.62 28.90
N GLU A 173 -70.72 21.59 29.67
CA GLU A 173 -70.75 21.27 31.11
C GLU A 173 -71.68 22.23 31.87
N LYS A 174 -71.58 23.55 31.61
CA LYS A 174 -72.47 24.55 32.22
C LYS A 174 -73.94 24.36 31.87
N ARG A 175 -74.27 23.98 30.62
CA ARG A 175 -75.66 23.68 30.22
C ARG A 175 -76.18 22.40 30.87
N VAL A 176 -75.31 21.43 31.16
CA VAL A 176 -75.72 20.22 31.87
C VAL A 176 -76.02 20.56 33.32
N GLU A 177 -75.17 21.33 34.00
CA GLU A 177 -75.42 21.80 35.38
C GLU A 177 -76.70 22.64 35.50
N GLU A 178 -77.00 23.51 34.52
CA GLU A 178 -78.21 24.36 34.52
C GLU A 178 -79.51 23.56 34.28
N ASN A 179 -79.45 22.39 33.62
CA ASN A 179 -80.61 21.52 33.42
C ASN A 179 -80.84 20.53 34.57
N GLU A 180 -79.88 20.38 35.49
CA GLU A 180 -79.95 19.50 36.65
C GLU A 180 -80.43 20.21 37.94
N THR A 181 -80.60 21.54 37.90
CA THR A 181 -81.26 22.39 38.93
C THR A 181 -82.67 22.80 38.51
#